data_AF-A0A4S4BKU9-F1
#
_entry.id   AF-A0A4S4BKU9-F1
#
_cell.length_a   1.000
_cell.length_b   1.000
_cell.length_c   1.000
_cell.angle_alpha   90.00
_cell.angle_beta   90.00
_cell.angle_gamma   90.00
#
_symmetry.space_group_name_H-M   'P 1'
#
loop_
_entity.id
_entity.type
_entity.pdbx_description
1 polymer ?
#
loop_
_entity_poly.entity_id
_entity_poly.type
_entity_poly.pdbx_seq_one_letter_code
_entity_poly.pdbx_strand_id
1 'polypeptide(L)'
;MIFFFAIFFSFFSYYNENCERFLLLLDASHGKKVEVMTNSLTTDRRVAKSKAALKQALLGWMSRKEFGEITITDIVESAELNRGTFYKHYSCKEQLLDDILSDVLSDLIRAYRYPYANMKNFDVQMLRPSNIKIFDHVQNYAAVYTLMVKTNSLPEFKNRIYETLKHLYLADMTELSPNPAIDKEVMACYQANAVLGIMTEWVQNNFKHNPAYLAEQLVELTRLNRSQESYLSNLD
;
A
#
# COMPACT_ATOMS: atom_id res chain seq x y z
N MET A 1 -23.26 -14.66 -22.47
CA MET A 1 -21.79 -14.77 -22.63
C MET A 1 -21.23 -13.44 -23.13
N ILE A 2 -21.53 -12.38 -22.38
CA ILE A 2 -21.12 -10.97 -22.49
C ILE A 2 -21.29 -10.44 -21.06
N PHE A 3 -20.43 -9.52 -20.62
CA PHE A 3 -20.24 -8.98 -19.25
C PHE A 3 -19.20 -9.70 -18.40
N PHE A 4 -17.91 -9.37 -18.60
CA PHE A 4 -16.92 -9.17 -17.52
C PHE A 4 -15.60 -8.59 -18.09
N PHE A 5 -15.70 -7.55 -18.94
CA PHE A 5 -14.55 -6.80 -19.47
C PHE A 5 -14.79 -5.30 -19.27
N ALA A 6 -14.70 -4.82 -18.02
CA ALA A 6 -14.81 -3.39 -17.72
C ALA A 6 -14.17 -2.93 -16.39
N ILE A 7 -13.19 -3.66 -15.82
CA ILE A 7 -12.45 -3.18 -14.63
C ILE A 7 -10.92 -3.18 -14.84
N PHE A 8 -10.41 -3.84 -15.88
CA PHE A 8 -8.97 -3.94 -16.09
C PHE A 8 -8.30 -2.73 -16.77
N PHE A 9 -9.05 -1.78 -17.33
CA PHE A 9 -8.47 -0.65 -18.08
C PHE A 9 -8.34 0.67 -17.28
N SER A 10 -9.00 0.80 -16.13
CA SER A 10 -8.97 2.07 -15.36
C SER A 10 -7.82 2.20 -14.37
N PHE A 11 -7.13 1.09 -14.01
CA PHE A 11 -6.02 1.16 -13.06
C PHE A 11 -4.67 1.51 -13.71
N PHE A 12 -4.49 1.21 -15.01
CA PHE A 12 -3.24 1.49 -15.72
C PHE A 12 -3.15 2.94 -16.22
N SER A 13 -4.29 3.57 -16.56
CA SER A 13 -4.30 4.96 -17.05
C SER A 13 -4.05 6.00 -15.95
N TYR A 14 -4.37 5.68 -14.69
CA TYR A 14 -4.12 6.60 -13.56
C TYR A 14 -2.64 6.66 -13.13
N TYR A 15 -1.88 5.59 -13.37
CA TYR A 15 -0.49 5.50 -12.95
C TYR A 15 0.51 6.20 -13.90
N ASN A 16 0.13 6.42 -15.17
CA ASN A 16 1.06 6.95 -16.18
C ASN A 16 0.92 8.47 -16.42
N GLU A 17 -0.27 9.07 -16.21
CA GLU A 17 -0.48 10.50 -16.47
C GLU A 17 0.16 11.46 -15.44
N ASN A 18 0.48 10.98 -14.23
CA ASN A 18 1.01 11.84 -13.18
C ASN A 18 2.54 12.00 -13.17
N CYS A 19 3.29 11.17 -13.90
CA CYS A 19 4.75 11.30 -14.02
C CYS A 19 5.18 12.23 -15.16
N GLU A 20 4.49 12.22 -16.30
CA GLU A 20 4.80 13.09 -17.46
C GLU A 20 4.52 14.57 -17.18
N ARG A 21 3.51 14.86 -16.35
CA ARG A 21 3.08 16.23 -16.05
C ARG A 21 4.09 17.03 -15.21
N PHE A 22 5.00 16.35 -14.53
CA PHE A 22 6.01 16.98 -13.68
C PHE A 22 7.27 17.41 -14.45
N LEU A 23 7.52 16.82 -15.62
CA LEU A 23 8.72 17.10 -16.43
C LEU A 23 8.50 18.15 -17.53
N LEU A 24 7.26 18.40 -17.95
CA LEU A 24 6.97 19.35 -19.05
C LEU A 24 6.79 20.82 -18.63
N LEU A 25 6.90 21.17 -17.34
CA LEU A 25 6.65 22.54 -16.87
C LEU A 25 7.89 23.44 -16.75
N LEU A 26 9.09 22.91 -17.00
CA LEU A 26 10.34 23.65 -16.80
C LEU A 26 10.78 24.54 -17.97
N ASP A 27 10.22 24.43 -19.17
CA ASP A 27 10.84 25.05 -20.36
C ASP A 27 10.04 26.12 -21.12
N ALA A 28 9.13 26.85 -20.47
CA ALA A 28 8.54 28.03 -21.12
C ALA A 28 8.15 29.17 -20.16
N SER A 29 8.60 30.37 -20.52
CA SER A 29 8.15 31.72 -20.10
C SER A 29 8.56 32.21 -18.69
N HIS A 30 9.70 32.90 -18.67
CA HIS A 30 10.12 33.80 -17.57
C HIS A 30 9.28 35.10 -17.65
N GLY A 31 8.44 35.36 -16.62
CA GLY A 31 7.84 36.69 -16.41
C GLY A 31 6.45 36.74 -15.75
N LYS A 32 5.61 35.71 -15.88
CA LYS A 32 4.24 35.67 -15.29
C LYS A 32 3.98 34.50 -14.30
N LYS A 33 4.93 33.59 -14.11
CA LYS A 33 4.72 32.31 -13.39
C LYS A 33 4.70 32.39 -11.86
N VAL A 34 5.24 33.44 -11.23
CA VAL A 34 5.46 33.45 -9.76
C VAL A 34 4.14 33.60 -8.97
N GLU A 35 3.16 34.34 -9.48
CA GLU A 35 1.87 34.55 -8.79
C GLU A 35 0.89 33.38 -9.01
N VAL A 36 0.93 32.74 -10.18
CA VAL A 36 0.06 31.59 -10.50
C VAL A 36 0.57 30.30 -9.82
N MET A 37 1.89 30.09 -9.73
CA MET A 37 2.45 28.92 -9.03
C MET A 37 2.23 28.98 -7.51
N THR A 38 2.35 30.15 -6.89
CA THR A 38 2.13 30.28 -5.43
C THR A 38 0.67 30.05 -5.06
N ASN A 39 -0.29 30.49 -5.88
CA ASN A 39 -1.72 30.27 -5.63
C ASN A 39 -2.14 28.81 -5.86
N SER A 40 -1.57 28.12 -6.85
CA SER A 40 -1.79 26.69 -7.08
C SER A 40 -1.19 25.82 -5.96
N LEU A 41 0.04 26.10 -5.53
CA LEU A 41 0.72 25.36 -4.46
C LEU A 41 0.04 25.56 -3.09
N THR A 42 -0.45 26.76 -2.80
CA THR A 42 -1.20 27.03 -1.56
C THR A 42 -2.58 26.39 -1.57
N THR A 43 -3.25 26.35 -2.72
CA THR A 43 -4.52 25.63 -2.89
C THR A 43 -4.32 24.12 -2.71
N ASP A 44 -3.28 23.55 -3.31
CA ASP A 44 -2.91 22.14 -3.18
C ASP A 44 -2.64 21.77 -1.71
N ARG A 45 -1.84 22.58 -1.00
CA ARG A 45 -1.61 22.41 0.45
C ARG A 45 -2.89 22.45 1.29
N ARG A 46 -3.83 23.34 0.95
CA ARG A 46 -5.12 23.42 1.66
C ARG A 46 -5.97 22.17 1.41
N VAL A 47 -6.01 21.68 0.18
CA VAL A 47 -6.71 20.44 -0.20
C VAL A 47 -6.10 19.23 0.50
N ALA A 48 -4.77 19.11 0.51
CA ALA A 48 -4.09 18.02 1.19
C ALA A 48 -4.37 18.04 2.70
N LYS A 49 -4.33 19.22 3.33
CA LYS A 49 -4.63 19.38 4.75
C LYS A 49 -6.07 19.01 5.10
N SER A 50 -7.06 19.45 4.32
CA SER A 50 -8.46 19.11 4.57
C SER A 50 -8.74 17.63 4.35
N LYS A 51 -8.19 17.01 3.30
CA LYS A 51 -8.28 15.57 3.09
C LYS A 51 -7.66 14.80 4.26
N ALA A 52 -6.46 15.17 4.70
CA ALA A 52 -5.80 14.52 5.84
C ALA A 52 -6.63 14.61 7.13
N ALA A 53 -7.21 15.77 7.43
CA ALA A 53 -8.09 15.96 8.58
C ALA A 53 -9.34 15.06 8.51
N LEU A 54 -9.98 14.98 7.34
CA LEU A 54 -11.14 14.10 7.12
C LEU A 54 -10.76 12.62 7.28
N LYS A 55 -9.63 12.18 6.72
CA LYS A 55 -9.12 10.80 6.84
C LYS A 55 -8.87 10.43 8.32
N GLN A 56 -8.21 11.32 9.06
CA GLN A 56 -7.95 11.13 10.49
C GLN A 56 -9.25 11.08 11.31
N ALA A 57 -10.21 11.97 11.03
CA ALA A 57 -11.49 11.99 11.71
C ALA A 57 -12.29 10.69 11.49
N LEU A 58 -12.33 10.18 10.26
CA LEU A 58 -13.01 8.92 9.97
C LEU A 58 -12.36 7.74 10.73
N LEU A 59 -11.03 7.60 10.68
CA LEU A 59 -10.32 6.55 11.41
C LEU A 59 -10.54 6.63 12.92
N GLY A 60 -10.54 7.86 13.47
CA GLY A 60 -10.85 8.10 14.87
C GLY A 60 -12.24 7.60 15.25
N TRP A 61 -13.24 7.84 14.42
CA TRP A 61 -14.60 7.33 14.64
C TRP A 61 -14.72 5.82 14.50
N MET A 62 -14.08 5.23 13.49
CA MET A 62 -14.08 3.78 13.28
C MET A 62 -13.44 3.00 14.43
N SER A 63 -12.57 3.64 15.23
CA SER A 63 -12.03 3.03 16.45
C SER A 63 -13.05 2.91 17.61
N ARG A 64 -14.22 3.54 17.49
CA ARG A 64 -15.21 3.68 18.57
C ARG A 64 -16.60 3.13 18.22
N LYS A 65 -16.98 3.13 16.95
CA LYS A 65 -18.29 2.67 16.48
C LYS A 65 -18.22 2.08 15.07
N GLU A 66 -19.24 1.32 14.70
CA GLU A 66 -19.29 0.67 13.39
C GLU A 66 -19.40 1.69 12.26
N PHE A 67 -18.77 1.39 11.12
CA PHE A 67 -18.69 2.32 9.98
C PHE A 67 -20.08 2.78 9.50
N GLY A 68 -21.08 1.89 9.53
CA GLY A 68 -22.46 2.19 9.17
C GLY A 68 -23.09 3.32 10.00
N GLU A 69 -22.71 3.45 11.27
CA GLU A 69 -23.26 4.41 12.24
C GLU A 69 -22.54 5.77 12.22
N ILE A 70 -21.44 5.88 11.47
CA ILE A 70 -20.69 7.14 11.32
C ILE A 70 -21.42 8.04 10.32
N THR A 71 -21.76 9.26 10.72
CA THR A 71 -22.37 10.25 9.85
C THR A 71 -21.33 11.21 9.27
N ILE A 72 -21.67 11.89 8.18
CA ILE A 72 -20.81 12.97 7.65
C ILE A 72 -20.66 14.09 8.68
N THR A 73 -21.70 14.37 9.49
CA THR A 73 -21.64 15.35 10.57
C THR A 73 -20.55 14.99 11.58
N ASP A 74 -20.54 13.74 12.06
CA ASP A 74 -19.53 13.25 13.00
C ASP A 74 -18.10 13.49 12.46
N ILE A 75 -17.88 13.19 11.18
CA ILE A 75 -16.57 13.31 10.54
C ILE A 75 -16.15 14.78 10.46
N VAL A 76 -17.03 15.66 9.96
CA VAL A 76 -16.65 17.06 9.73
C VAL A 76 -16.51 17.85 11.03
N GLU A 77 -17.30 17.54 12.05
CA GLU A 77 -17.17 18.16 13.38
C GLU A 77 -15.83 17.79 14.02
N SER A 78 -15.45 16.50 14.03
CA SER A 78 -14.15 16.05 14.52
C SER A 78 -12.97 16.57 13.70
N ALA A 79 -13.16 16.83 12.40
CA ALA A 79 -12.14 17.39 11.53
C ALA A 79 -12.03 18.92 11.60
N GLU A 80 -12.92 19.59 12.35
CA GLU A 80 -13.07 21.06 12.38
C GLU A 80 -13.31 21.67 10.99
N LEU A 81 -14.12 21.00 10.18
CA LEU A 81 -14.48 21.41 8.82
C LEU A 81 -15.99 21.54 8.66
N ASN A 82 -16.42 22.26 7.63
CA ASN A 82 -17.83 22.32 7.26
C ASN A 82 -18.18 21.17 6.29
N ARG A 83 -19.47 20.81 6.23
CA ARG A 83 -19.99 19.80 5.28
C ARG A 83 -19.70 20.14 3.82
N GLY A 84 -19.69 21.43 3.46
CA GLY A 84 -19.32 21.87 2.12
C GLY A 84 -17.90 21.46 1.72
N THR A 85 -16.95 21.50 2.66
CA THR A 85 -15.56 21.04 2.44
C THR A 85 -15.50 19.53 2.25
N PHE A 86 -16.30 18.75 2.98
CA PHE A 86 -16.41 17.30 2.74
C PHE A 86 -16.86 17.02 1.31
N TYR A 87 -17.96 17.65 0.89
CA TYR A 87 -18.54 17.42 -0.45
C TYR A 87 -17.68 17.96 -1.60
N LYS A 88 -16.70 18.83 -1.33
CA LYS A 88 -15.67 19.20 -2.32
C LYS A 88 -14.67 18.09 -2.59
N HIS A 89 -14.51 17.13 -1.69
CA HIS A 89 -13.53 16.05 -1.80
C HIS A 89 -14.18 14.68 -2.03
N TYR A 90 -15.34 14.43 -1.42
CA TYR A 90 -15.98 13.12 -1.41
C TYR A 90 -17.50 13.27 -1.51
N SER A 91 -18.15 12.45 -2.33
CA SER A 91 -19.62 12.45 -2.42
C SER A 91 -20.29 11.73 -1.23
N CYS A 92 -19.60 10.77 -0.63
CA CYS A 92 -20.07 9.98 0.51
C CYS A 92 -18.89 9.49 1.39
N LYS A 93 -19.19 8.91 2.56
CA LYS A 93 -18.17 8.44 3.52
C LYS A 93 -17.42 7.21 3.02
N GLU A 94 -18.04 6.43 2.13
CA GLU A 94 -17.45 5.25 1.49
C GLU A 94 -16.30 5.68 0.56
N GLN A 95 -16.44 6.76 -0.21
CA GLN A 95 -15.35 7.31 -1.01
C GLN A 95 -14.17 7.79 -0.16
N LEU A 96 -14.44 8.39 1.00
CA LEU A 96 -13.39 8.77 1.94
C LEU A 96 -12.66 7.53 2.47
N LEU A 97 -13.41 6.48 2.81
CA LEU A 97 -12.82 5.22 3.26
C LEU A 97 -11.94 4.60 2.15
N ASP A 98 -12.45 4.51 0.92
CA ASP A 98 -11.70 3.98 -0.21
C ASP A 98 -10.41 4.77 -0.49
N ASP A 99 -10.44 6.10 -0.34
CA ASP A 99 -9.26 6.95 -0.45
C ASP A 99 -8.23 6.68 0.66
N ILE A 100 -8.66 6.33 1.87
CA ILE A 100 -7.76 5.87 2.95
C ILE A 100 -7.13 4.53 2.58
N LEU A 101 -7.95 3.56 2.18
CA LEU A 101 -7.47 2.21 1.85
C LEU A 101 -6.55 2.22 0.62
N SER A 102 -6.80 3.11 -0.33
CA SER A 102 -5.96 3.29 -1.53
C SER A 102 -4.61 3.91 -1.21
N ASP A 103 -4.55 4.86 -0.27
CA ASP A 103 -3.27 5.38 0.25
C ASP A 103 -2.45 4.26 0.88
N VAL A 104 -3.08 3.43 1.72
CA VAL A 104 -2.42 2.31 2.40
C VAL A 104 -1.86 1.32 1.38
N LEU A 105 -2.65 0.91 0.38
CA LEU A 105 -2.17 -0.03 -0.64
C LEU A 105 -1.07 0.55 -1.51
N SER A 106 -1.18 1.82 -1.88
CA SER A 106 -0.16 2.50 -2.69
C SER A 106 1.17 2.59 -1.94
N ASP A 107 1.12 2.89 -0.64
CA ASP A 107 2.32 2.89 0.18
C ASP A 107 2.87 1.49 0.46
N LEU A 108 2.02 0.47 0.60
CA LEU A 108 2.45 -0.94 0.70
C LEU A 108 3.25 -1.36 -0.55
N ILE A 109 2.74 -1.05 -1.74
CA ILE A 109 3.42 -1.32 -3.02
C ILE A 109 4.78 -0.62 -3.05
N ARG A 110 4.83 0.65 -2.61
CA ARG A 110 6.09 1.41 -2.53
C ARG A 110 7.07 0.76 -1.54
N ALA A 111 6.61 0.40 -0.36
CA ALA A 111 7.42 -0.26 0.67
C ALA A 111 7.96 -1.62 0.20
N TYR A 112 7.21 -2.33 -0.64
CA TYR A 112 7.66 -3.58 -1.25
C TYR A 112 8.73 -3.35 -2.32
N ARG A 113 8.49 -2.43 -3.28
CA ARG A 113 9.32 -2.30 -4.50
C ARG A 113 10.48 -1.31 -4.40
N TYR A 114 10.27 -0.15 -3.77
CA TYR A 114 11.26 0.94 -3.75
C TYR A 114 12.65 0.51 -3.28
N PRO A 115 12.80 -0.36 -2.25
CA PRO A 115 14.11 -0.84 -1.82
C PRO A 115 14.91 -1.59 -2.89
N TYR A 116 14.25 -2.07 -3.94
CA TYR A 116 14.83 -2.88 -5.03
C TYR A 116 14.76 -2.20 -6.39
N ALA A 117 14.25 -0.97 -6.49
CA ALA A 117 13.96 -0.29 -7.76
C ALA A 117 15.19 -0.14 -8.69
N ASN A 118 16.40 -0.14 -8.12
CA ASN A 118 17.67 -0.01 -8.86
C ASN A 118 18.41 -1.35 -9.04
N MET A 119 17.83 -2.47 -8.60
CA MET A 119 18.45 -3.79 -8.72
C MET A 119 18.03 -4.45 -10.03
N LYS A 120 19.01 -4.75 -10.88
CA LYS A 120 18.77 -5.49 -12.13
C LYS A 120 18.58 -6.99 -11.91
N ASN A 121 19.31 -7.54 -10.94
CA ASN A 121 19.24 -8.93 -10.52
C ASN A 121 18.97 -8.94 -9.01
N PHE A 122 17.95 -9.68 -8.59
CA PHE A 122 17.62 -9.84 -7.18
C PHE A 122 18.07 -11.22 -6.69
N ASP A 123 19.06 -11.22 -5.80
CA ASP A 123 19.49 -12.42 -5.08
C ASP A 123 18.95 -12.35 -3.64
N VAL A 124 18.17 -13.35 -3.24
CA VAL A 124 17.64 -13.44 -1.87
C VAL A 124 18.74 -13.60 -0.83
N GLN A 125 19.90 -14.14 -1.18
CA GLN A 125 21.03 -14.20 -0.24
C GLN A 125 21.56 -12.80 0.08
N MET A 126 21.40 -11.84 -0.85
CA MET A 126 21.77 -10.44 -0.65
C MET A 126 20.67 -9.61 0.04
N LEU A 127 19.53 -10.22 0.35
CA LEU A 127 18.43 -9.56 1.05
C LEU A 127 18.89 -9.14 2.45
N ARG A 128 18.90 -7.83 2.70
CA ARG A 128 19.21 -7.26 4.02
C ARG A 128 17.91 -6.87 4.72
N PRO A 129 17.77 -7.12 6.03
CA PRO A 129 16.59 -6.71 6.80
C PRO A 129 16.28 -5.22 6.66
N SER A 130 17.30 -4.37 6.53
CA SER A 130 17.15 -2.92 6.32
C SER A 130 16.34 -2.55 5.06
N ASN A 131 16.26 -3.44 4.08
CA ASN A 131 15.54 -3.25 2.82
C ASN A 131 14.07 -3.69 2.93
N ILE A 132 13.68 -4.40 3.99
CA ILE A 132 12.29 -4.79 4.22
C ILE A 132 11.53 -3.64 4.87
N LYS A 133 10.82 -2.85 4.06
CA LYS A 133 10.05 -1.68 4.53
C LYS A 133 8.59 -1.96 4.82
N ILE A 134 8.13 -3.17 4.54
CA ILE A 134 6.73 -3.59 4.71
C ILE A 134 6.28 -3.47 6.18
N PHE A 135 7.15 -3.80 7.15
CA PHE A 135 6.79 -3.68 8.57
C PHE A 135 6.79 -2.24 9.05
N ASP A 136 7.66 -1.37 8.51
CA ASP A 136 7.60 0.08 8.76
C ASP A 136 6.27 0.65 8.26
N HIS A 137 5.85 0.25 7.05
CA HIS A 137 4.56 0.59 6.49
C HIS A 137 3.39 0.16 7.40
N VAL A 138 3.37 -1.10 7.83
CA VAL A 138 2.30 -1.61 8.72
C VAL A 138 2.24 -0.82 10.03
N GLN A 139 3.40 -0.46 10.60
CA GLN A 139 3.47 0.37 11.81
C GLN A 139 2.94 1.80 11.57
N ASN A 140 3.27 2.42 10.44
CA ASN A 140 2.81 3.77 10.07
C ASN A 140 1.29 3.83 9.85
N TYR A 141 0.68 2.72 9.41
CA TYR A 141 -0.76 2.57 9.20
C TYR A 141 -1.43 1.72 10.29
N ALA A 142 -0.84 1.64 11.49
CA ALA A 142 -1.29 0.74 12.56
C ALA A 142 -2.79 0.84 12.88
N ALA A 143 -3.40 2.03 12.80
CA ALA A 143 -4.83 2.21 13.01
C ALA A 143 -5.67 1.44 11.97
N VAL A 144 -5.31 1.51 10.69
CA VAL A 144 -6.02 0.81 9.61
C VAL A 144 -5.85 -0.70 9.74
N TYR A 145 -4.62 -1.17 9.98
CA TYR A 145 -4.36 -2.59 10.19
C TYR A 145 -5.06 -3.13 11.44
N THR A 146 -5.15 -2.34 12.52
CA THR A 146 -5.91 -2.69 13.72
C THR A 146 -7.39 -2.85 13.43
N LEU A 147 -8.00 -1.90 12.70
CA LEU A 147 -9.40 -2.02 12.25
C LEU A 147 -9.61 -3.25 11.36
N MET A 148 -8.66 -3.55 10.47
CA MET A 148 -8.75 -4.72 9.59
C MET A 148 -8.68 -6.06 10.35
N VAL A 149 -7.85 -6.14 11.40
CA VAL A 149 -7.57 -7.41 12.08
C VAL A 149 -8.46 -7.63 13.30
N LYS A 150 -8.71 -6.58 14.09
CA LYS A 150 -9.37 -6.69 15.40
C LYS A 150 -10.85 -6.35 15.37
N THR A 151 -11.32 -5.74 14.31
CA THR A 151 -12.74 -5.44 14.11
C THR A 151 -13.23 -6.07 12.83
N ASN A 152 -14.55 -6.15 12.66
CA ASN A 152 -15.17 -6.62 11.42
C ASN A 152 -15.45 -5.46 10.45
N SER A 153 -14.78 -4.31 10.64
CA SER A 153 -15.12 -3.07 9.94
C SER A 153 -14.51 -2.96 8.53
N LEU A 154 -13.52 -3.80 8.20
CA LEU A 154 -12.82 -3.79 6.90
C LEU A 154 -12.64 -5.21 6.31
N PRO A 155 -13.72 -6.00 6.14
CA PRO A 155 -13.61 -7.42 5.79
C PRO A 155 -12.95 -7.65 4.42
N GLU A 156 -13.22 -6.78 3.45
CA GLU A 156 -12.66 -6.88 2.10
C GLU A 156 -11.20 -6.40 2.02
N PHE A 157 -10.76 -5.60 2.98
CA PHE A 157 -9.44 -4.97 2.90
C PHE A 157 -8.31 -5.99 3.06
N LYS A 158 -8.49 -7.00 3.92
CA LYS A 158 -7.55 -8.11 4.05
C LYS A 158 -7.34 -8.84 2.72
N ASN A 159 -8.41 -9.05 1.95
CA ASN A 159 -8.33 -9.66 0.62
C ASN A 159 -7.58 -8.76 -0.38
N ARG A 160 -7.82 -7.44 -0.34
CA ARG A 160 -7.07 -6.47 -1.18
C ARG A 160 -5.57 -6.49 -0.89
N ILE A 161 -5.17 -6.60 0.37
CA ILE A 161 -3.76 -6.73 0.78
C ILE A 161 -3.17 -8.05 0.25
N TYR A 162 -3.87 -9.16 0.43
CA TYR A 162 -3.46 -10.47 -0.07
C TYR A 162 -3.22 -10.45 -1.59
N GLU A 163 -4.20 -9.99 -2.37
CA GLU A 163 -4.08 -9.95 -3.83
C GLU A 163 -2.94 -9.01 -4.27
N THR A 164 -2.77 -7.88 -3.57
CA THR A 164 -1.65 -6.95 -3.85
C THR A 164 -0.30 -7.64 -3.64
N LEU A 165 -0.10 -8.32 -2.51
CA LEU A 165 1.15 -9.05 -2.23
C LEU A 165 1.38 -10.18 -3.25
N LYS A 166 0.34 -10.93 -3.59
CA LYS A 166 0.41 -12.01 -4.60
C LYS A 166 0.80 -11.46 -5.97
N HIS A 167 0.19 -10.36 -6.41
CA HIS A 167 0.50 -9.72 -7.68
C HIS A 167 1.92 -9.15 -7.72
N LEU A 168 2.38 -8.52 -6.63
CA LEU A 168 3.76 -8.04 -6.53
C LEU A 168 4.76 -9.19 -6.68
N TYR A 169 4.51 -10.31 -6.00
CA TYR A 169 5.36 -11.49 -6.13
C TYR A 169 5.39 -12.03 -7.56
N LEU A 170 4.22 -12.20 -8.20
CA LEU A 170 4.13 -12.71 -9.58
C LEU A 170 4.79 -11.78 -10.60
N ALA A 171 4.69 -10.47 -10.40
CA ALA A 171 5.28 -9.49 -11.32
C ALA A 171 6.82 -9.45 -11.22
N ASP A 172 7.36 -9.71 -10.03
CA ASP A 172 8.79 -9.59 -9.77
C ASP A 172 9.52 -10.94 -9.99
N MET A 173 8.81 -12.07 -10.03
CA MET A 173 9.35 -13.38 -10.40
C MET A 173 9.33 -13.59 -11.92
N THR A 174 10.36 -13.09 -12.62
CA THR A 174 10.60 -13.41 -14.03
C THR A 174 11.39 -14.73 -14.14
N GLU A 175 10.69 -15.82 -14.47
CA GLU A 175 11.17 -17.13 -14.95
C GLU A 175 12.10 -17.99 -14.07
N LEU A 176 12.65 -17.48 -12.98
CA LEU A 176 13.52 -18.25 -12.08
C LEU A 176 12.77 -18.70 -10.83
N SER A 177 11.77 -19.58 -11.00
CA SER A 177 11.43 -20.46 -9.87
C SER A 177 12.63 -21.37 -9.67
N PRO A 178 13.31 -21.34 -8.51
CA PRO A 178 14.46 -22.21 -8.28
C PRO A 178 14.09 -23.69 -8.33
N ASN A 179 12.80 -24.00 -8.18
CA ASN A 179 12.25 -25.32 -8.41
C ASN A 179 11.12 -25.26 -9.47
N PRO A 180 11.37 -25.73 -10.71
CA PRO A 180 10.36 -25.73 -11.77
C PRO A 180 9.18 -26.68 -11.49
N ALA A 181 9.27 -27.57 -10.49
CA ALA A 181 8.17 -28.43 -10.09
C ALA A 181 7.08 -27.68 -9.30
N ILE A 182 7.39 -26.49 -8.77
CA ILE A 182 6.43 -25.69 -8.02
C ILE A 182 5.76 -24.68 -8.96
N ASP A 183 4.44 -24.76 -9.06
CA ASP A 183 3.65 -23.78 -9.79
C ASP A 183 3.83 -22.36 -9.20
N LYS A 184 4.07 -21.38 -10.08
CA LYS A 184 4.37 -20.00 -9.69
C LYS A 184 3.21 -19.33 -8.96
N GLU A 185 1.95 -19.65 -9.30
CA GLU A 185 0.78 -19.07 -8.64
C GLU A 185 0.58 -19.68 -7.25
N VAL A 186 0.83 -20.97 -7.11
CA VAL A 186 0.85 -21.65 -5.80
C VAL A 186 1.92 -21.06 -4.90
N MET A 187 3.13 -20.83 -5.42
CA MET A 187 4.21 -20.18 -4.68
C MET A 187 3.84 -18.74 -4.30
N ALA A 188 3.26 -17.96 -5.22
CA ALA A 188 2.82 -16.60 -4.93
C ALA A 188 1.75 -16.55 -3.83
N CYS A 189 0.80 -17.49 -3.87
CA CYS A 189 -0.22 -17.67 -2.83
C CYS A 189 0.42 -17.97 -1.46
N TYR A 190 1.37 -18.91 -1.42
CA TYR A 190 2.11 -19.26 -0.21
C TYR A 190 2.84 -18.05 0.38
N GLN A 191 3.60 -17.32 -0.44
CA GLN A 191 4.39 -16.17 0.00
C GLN A 191 3.51 -15.01 0.47
N ALA A 192 2.45 -14.68 -0.28
CA ALA A 192 1.51 -13.64 0.11
C ALA A 192 0.82 -13.96 1.44
N ASN A 193 0.41 -15.21 1.65
CA ASN A 193 -0.19 -15.64 2.92
C ASN A 193 0.82 -15.68 4.07
N ALA A 194 2.06 -16.07 3.83
CA ALA A 194 3.11 -16.07 4.86
C ALA A 194 3.35 -14.64 5.40
N VAL A 195 3.53 -13.67 4.50
CA VAL A 195 3.72 -12.25 4.87
C VAL A 195 2.48 -11.70 5.57
N LEU A 196 1.29 -11.92 5.00
CA LEU A 196 0.02 -11.46 5.58
C LEU A 196 -0.24 -12.09 6.96
N GLY A 197 0.13 -13.36 7.15
CA GLY A 197 0.03 -14.07 8.43
C GLY A 197 0.88 -13.41 9.50
N ILE A 198 2.15 -13.11 9.20
CA ILE A 198 3.05 -12.40 10.14
C ILE A 198 2.49 -11.03 10.49
N MET A 199 2.01 -10.26 9.51
CA MET A 199 1.38 -8.95 9.76
C MET A 199 0.16 -9.07 10.68
N THR A 200 -0.74 -10.01 10.37
CA THR A 200 -1.99 -10.19 11.11
C THR A 200 -1.72 -10.60 12.55
N GLU A 201 -0.81 -11.54 12.77
CA GLU A 201 -0.40 -12.00 14.10
C GLU A 201 0.27 -10.88 14.91
N TRP A 202 1.10 -10.07 14.25
CA TRP A 202 1.76 -8.93 14.89
C TRP A 202 0.75 -7.88 15.37
N VAL A 203 -0.23 -7.54 14.54
CA VAL A 203 -1.32 -6.64 14.89
C VAL A 203 -2.17 -7.23 16.02
N GLN A 204 -2.52 -8.52 15.93
CA GLN A 204 -3.29 -9.22 16.95
C GLN A 204 -2.64 -9.09 18.34
N ASN A 205 -1.32 -9.26 18.39
CA ASN A 205 -0.50 -9.12 19.58
C ASN A 205 -0.11 -7.67 19.95
N ASN A 206 -0.87 -6.66 19.49
CA ASN A 206 -0.66 -5.25 19.80
C ASN A 206 0.74 -4.74 19.42
N PHE A 207 1.25 -5.15 18.26
CA PHE A 207 2.55 -4.72 17.76
C PHE A 207 3.71 -5.03 18.72
N LYS A 208 3.67 -6.18 19.42
CA LYS A 208 4.65 -6.60 20.45
C LYS A 208 6.12 -6.47 20.03
N HIS A 209 6.43 -6.75 18.77
CA HIS A 209 7.78 -6.64 18.22
C HIS A 209 7.96 -5.31 17.46
N ASN A 210 9.19 -4.80 17.39
CA ASN A 210 9.46 -3.66 16.53
C ASN A 210 9.57 -4.09 15.04
N PRO A 211 9.42 -3.17 14.08
CA PRO A 211 9.48 -3.49 12.64
C PRO A 211 10.79 -4.15 12.20
N ALA A 212 11.93 -3.71 12.75
CA ALA A 212 13.25 -4.20 12.38
C ALA A 212 13.44 -5.68 12.73
N TYR A 213 12.95 -6.11 13.89
CA TYR A 213 12.97 -7.51 14.30
C TYR A 213 12.16 -8.38 13.33
N LEU A 214 10.96 -7.97 12.95
CA LEU A 214 10.15 -8.76 12.00
C LEU A 214 10.77 -8.80 10.60
N ALA A 215 11.41 -7.70 10.18
CA ALA A 215 12.22 -7.69 8.97
C ALA A 215 13.34 -8.72 9.02
N GLU A 216 14.08 -8.81 10.13
CA GLU A 216 15.11 -9.84 10.34
C GLU A 216 14.52 -11.25 10.25
N GLN A 217 13.42 -11.51 10.98
CA GLN A 217 12.76 -12.82 10.96
C GLN A 217 12.29 -13.22 9.55
N LEU A 218 11.71 -12.30 8.79
CA LEU A 218 11.25 -12.56 7.43
C LEU A 218 12.42 -12.91 6.51
N VAL A 219 13.56 -12.23 6.64
CA VAL A 219 14.76 -12.55 5.87
C VAL A 219 15.27 -13.95 6.19
N GLU A 220 15.37 -14.30 7.47
CA GLU A 220 15.81 -15.64 7.89
C GLU A 220 14.87 -16.74 7.38
N LEU A 221 13.55 -16.55 7.46
CA LEU A 221 12.56 -17.48 6.90
C LEU A 221 12.68 -17.62 5.38
N THR A 222 12.92 -16.51 4.69
CA THR A 222 13.09 -16.51 3.22
C THR A 222 14.36 -17.27 2.83
N ARG A 223 15.45 -17.11 3.58
CA ARG A 223 16.71 -17.85 3.37
C ARG A 223 16.56 -19.33 3.70
N LEU A 224 15.90 -19.67 4.80
CA LEU A 224 15.65 -21.06 5.19
C LEU A 224 14.95 -21.82 4.05
N ASN A 225 13.91 -21.22 3.49
CA ASN A 225 13.15 -21.80 2.37
C ASN A 225 13.97 -22.00 1.09
N ARG A 226 15.06 -21.25 0.90
CA ARG A 226 15.97 -21.41 -0.27
C ARG A 226 17.25 -22.18 0.04
N SER A 227 17.58 -22.39 1.30
CA SER A 227 18.80 -23.10 1.74
C SER A 227 18.80 -24.61 1.46
N GLN A 228 17.64 -25.18 1.08
CA GLN A 228 17.53 -26.57 0.61
C GLN A 228 17.73 -26.72 -0.91
N GLU A 229 18.01 -25.63 -1.63
CA GLU A 229 18.28 -25.65 -3.07
C GLU A 229 19.78 -25.91 -3.30
N SER A 230 20.17 -27.19 -3.33
CA SER A 230 21.52 -27.58 -3.74
C SER A 230 21.68 -27.38 -5.25
N TYR A 231 22.38 -26.33 -5.67
CA TYR A 231 22.80 -26.18 -7.07
C TYR A 231 23.96 -27.14 -7.35
N LEU A 232 23.71 -28.21 -8.10
CA LEU A 232 24.78 -29.01 -8.68
C LEU A 232 25.48 -28.14 -9.75
N SER A 233 26.73 -27.75 -9.49
CA SER A 233 27.55 -27.12 -10.52
C SER A 233 27.98 -28.19 -11.53
N ASN A 234 27.54 -28.06 -12.78
CA ASN A 234 28.09 -28.83 -13.89
C ASN A 234 29.43 -28.24 -14.35
N LEU A 235 30.39 -28.12 -13.42
CA LEU A 235 31.79 -27.97 -13.76
C LEU A 235 32.42 -29.36 -13.65
N ASP A 236 32.23 -30.14 -14.71
CA ASP A 236 33.16 -31.13 -15.26
C ASP A 236 32.92 -31.23 -16.78
#